data_AF-A0A9N8PZR4-F1
#
_entry.id   AF-A0A9N8PZR4-F1
#
_cell.length_a   1.000
_cell.length_b   1.000
_cell.length_c   1.000
_cell.angle_alpha   90.00
_cell.angle_beta   90.00
_cell.angle_gamma   90.00
#
_symmetry.space_group_name_H-M   'P 1'
#
loop_
_entity.id
_entity.type
_entity.pdbx_description
1 polymer ?
#
loop_
_entity_poly.entity_id
_entity_poly.type
_entity_poly.pdbx_seq_one_letter_code
_entity_poly.pdbx_strand_id
1 'polypeptide(L)'
;MMEPISIGTMGTQKPYRFGFEQYVQEARTKLPTRKAADACTMQLLISAMETQTTKTESSCELTPECSTQILKGSGLAFQQTSRVRAAGLAYLFDCMEGLDLAAHIYKLCIQVYKETKSLEAWDHPPGTRTLFMQQILYCASQGYGEFIKPRWMNRILAWQEPKGCYSDDRQPFLKLTGFIGPASAPTPKEREEEYRVKKAATSEGGACNSLTSAMALGSLVIYVRALLETDQAFQYDVLS
;
A
#
# COMPACT_ATOMS: atom_id res chain seq x y z
N MET A 1 7.14 -13.00 14.26
CA MET A 1 7.26 -14.14 13.32
C MET A 1 6.08 -14.00 12.36
N MET A 2 6.30 -13.81 11.06
CA MET A 2 5.17 -13.64 10.13
C MET A 2 4.50 -15.01 9.93
N GLU A 3 3.18 -15.08 10.11
CA GLU A 3 2.42 -16.32 9.92
C GLU A 3 2.63 -16.90 8.50
N PRO A 4 2.47 -18.22 8.31
CA PRO A 4 2.48 -18.83 6.98
C PRO A 4 1.44 -18.14 6.08
N ILE A 5 1.76 -17.96 4.80
CA ILE A 5 0.80 -17.39 3.85
C ILE A 5 -0.36 -18.38 3.69
N SER A 6 -1.44 -18.17 4.44
CA SER A 6 -2.66 -18.94 4.27
C SER A 6 -3.31 -18.53 2.94
N ILE A 7 -3.72 -19.47 2.11
CA ILE A 7 -4.53 -19.13 0.94
C ILE A 7 -5.97 -18.98 1.43
N GLY A 8 -6.28 -17.85 2.05
CA GLY A 8 -7.67 -17.46 2.33
C GLY A 8 -8.45 -17.27 1.02
N THR A 9 -9.77 -17.41 1.06
CA THR A 9 -10.65 -17.10 -0.09
C THR A 9 -11.53 -15.88 0.22
N MET A 10 -11.04 -14.68 -0.07
CA MET A 10 -11.75 -13.39 -0.21
C MET A 10 -12.90 -13.41 -1.25
N GLY A 11 -13.17 -14.57 -1.87
CA GLY A 11 -14.24 -14.80 -2.83
C GLY A 11 -14.00 -14.15 -4.19
N THR A 12 -14.92 -14.38 -5.13
CA THR A 12 -14.83 -13.82 -6.48
C THR A 12 -15.27 -12.35 -6.50
N GLN A 13 -14.35 -11.42 -6.30
CA GLN A 13 -14.63 -9.98 -6.49
C GLN A 13 -14.67 -9.63 -7.99
N LYS A 14 -15.70 -8.90 -8.43
CA LYS A 14 -15.77 -8.34 -9.80
C LYS A 14 -15.20 -6.91 -9.81
N PRO A 15 -14.51 -6.49 -10.89
CA PRO A 15 -14.09 -5.10 -11.06
C PRO A 15 -15.23 -4.09 -10.85
N TYR A 16 -14.88 -2.83 -10.60
CA TYR A 16 -15.85 -1.74 -10.59
C TYR A 16 -16.60 -1.66 -11.92
N ARG A 17 -17.88 -1.27 -11.85
CA ARG A 17 -18.71 -1.08 -13.04
C ARG A 17 -18.43 0.26 -13.73
N PHE A 18 -17.85 1.22 -13.03
CA PHE A 18 -17.47 2.51 -13.58
C PHE A 18 -16.07 2.46 -14.20
N GLY A 19 -15.76 3.44 -15.05
CA GLY A 19 -14.44 3.58 -15.69
C GLY A 19 -13.41 4.32 -14.83
N PHE A 20 -12.15 4.30 -15.30
CA PHE A 20 -11.02 4.90 -14.60
C PHE A 20 -11.16 6.42 -14.35
N GLU A 21 -11.83 7.17 -15.23
CA GLU A 21 -12.01 8.61 -15.03
C GLU A 21 -12.91 8.90 -13.82
N GLN A 22 -14.03 8.20 -13.70
CA GLN A 22 -14.93 8.31 -12.56
C GLN A 22 -14.22 7.87 -11.27
N TYR A 23 -13.45 6.78 -11.33
CA TYR A 23 -12.60 6.32 -10.24
C TYR A 23 -11.69 7.44 -9.69
N VAL A 24 -10.99 8.15 -10.57
CA VAL A 24 -10.11 9.25 -10.20
C VAL A 24 -10.89 10.41 -9.57
N GLN A 25 -12.07 10.75 -10.07
CA GLN A 25 -12.89 11.82 -9.49
C GLN A 25 -13.39 11.46 -8.10
N GLU A 26 -13.85 10.22 -7.91
CA GLU A 26 -14.32 9.74 -6.62
C GLU A 26 -13.21 9.72 -5.58
N ALA A 27 -12.00 9.28 -5.94
CA ALA A 27 -10.86 9.15 -5.02
C ALA A 27 -10.37 10.50 -4.44
N ARG A 28 -10.50 11.60 -5.18
CA ARG A 28 -9.96 12.92 -4.77
C ARG A 28 -10.57 13.49 -3.49
N THR A 29 -11.83 13.18 -3.23
CA THR A 29 -12.57 13.72 -2.08
C THR A 29 -12.55 12.78 -0.88
N LYS A 30 -11.85 11.65 -0.98
CA LYS A 30 -11.83 10.61 0.05
C LYS A 30 -10.83 10.93 1.16
N LEU A 31 -11.14 10.44 2.35
CA LEU A 31 -10.31 10.53 3.55
C LEU A 31 -9.78 9.15 3.97
N PRO A 32 -8.63 9.05 4.66
CA PRO A 32 -7.79 10.14 5.14
C PRO A 32 -7.00 10.85 4.02
N THR A 33 -6.70 12.13 4.19
CA THR A 33 -5.72 12.77 3.29
C THR A 33 -4.35 12.13 3.51
N ARG A 34 -3.46 12.25 2.52
CA ARG A 34 -2.08 11.73 2.66
C ARG A 34 -1.35 12.30 3.87
N LYS A 35 -1.46 13.61 4.08
CA LYS A 35 -0.87 14.27 5.26
C LYS A 35 -1.42 13.67 6.57
N ALA A 36 -2.72 13.41 6.64
CA ALA A 36 -3.34 12.82 7.83
C ALA A 36 -2.90 11.36 8.04
N ALA A 37 -2.86 10.56 6.97
CA ALA A 37 -2.41 9.18 7.01
C ALA A 37 -0.92 9.05 7.39
N ASP A 38 -0.06 9.92 6.86
CA ASP A 38 1.37 9.95 7.18
C ASP A 38 1.57 10.37 8.65
N ALA A 39 0.82 11.37 9.14
CA ALA A 39 0.85 11.77 10.55
C ALA A 39 0.42 10.63 11.49
N CYS A 40 -0.67 9.92 11.17
CA CYS A 40 -1.13 8.75 11.93
C CYS A 40 -0.11 7.61 11.91
N THR A 41 0.55 7.37 10.76
CA THR A 41 1.63 6.37 10.65
C THR A 41 2.83 6.76 11.52
N MET A 42 3.24 8.03 11.52
CA MET A 42 4.32 8.50 12.38
C MET A 42 3.97 8.36 13.86
N GLN A 43 2.72 8.67 14.25
CA GLN A 43 2.26 8.50 15.62
C GLN A 43 2.36 7.03 16.07
N LEU A 44 1.88 6.08 15.25
CA LEU A 44 2.00 4.64 15.50
C LEU A 44 3.45 4.22 15.77
N LEU A 45 4.38 4.67 14.92
CA LEU A 45 5.79 4.30 15.03
C LEU A 45 6.46 4.93 16.26
N ILE A 46 6.20 6.21 16.54
CA ILE A 46 6.76 6.90 17.70
C ILE A 46 6.27 6.26 18.98
N SER A 47 4.96 6.03 19.11
CA SER A 47 4.40 5.44 20.32
C SER A 47 4.92 4.01 20.55
N ALA A 48 5.02 3.20 19.48
CA ALA A 48 5.61 1.87 19.58
C ALA A 48 7.10 1.90 20.01
N MET A 49 7.87 2.87 19.52
CA MET A 49 9.27 3.07 19.92
C MET A 49 9.39 3.52 21.39
N GLU A 50 8.50 4.40 21.84
CA GLU A 50 8.48 4.89 23.22
C GLU A 50 8.19 3.75 24.20
N THR A 51 7.19 2.90 23.93
CA THR A 51 6.89 1.71 24.75
C THR A 51 8.10 0.78 24.85
N GLN A 52 8.86 0.58 23.77
CA GLN A 52 10.04 -0.29 23.78
C GLN A 52 11.24 0.29 24.55
N THR A 53 11.42 1.61 24.51
CA THR A 53 12.64 2.28 25.03
C THR A 53 12.52 2.67 26.50
N THR A 54 11.33 3.06 26.95
CA THR A 54 11.12 3.59 28.30
C THR A 54 10.87 2.53 29.36
N LYS A 55 10.61 1.26 28.96
CA LYS A 55 10.19 0.16 29.85
C LYS A 55 9.01 0.54 30.76
N THR A 56 8.25 1.57 30.41
CA THR A 56 6.99 1.88 31.09
C THR A 56 5.94 0.90 30.62
N GLU A 57 5.07 0.45 31.51
CA GLU A 57 3.89 -0.39 31.17
C GLU A 57 2.86 0.33 30.28
N SER A 58 3.21 1.50 29.71
CA SER A 58 2.33 2.25 28.82
C SER A 58 2.13 1.48 27.52
N SER A 59 0.90 1.02 27.31
CA SER A 59 0.38 0.53 26.03
C SER A 59 0.62 1.57 24.93
N CYS A 60 0.79 1.13 23.68
CA CYS A 60 0.86 2.05 22.56
C CYS A 60 -0.40 2.94 22.50
N GLU A 61 -0.22 4.26 22.44
CA GLU A 61 -1.29 5.25 22.50
C GLU A 61 -1.51 5.96 21.16
N LEU A 62 -2.77 5.98 20.72
CA LEU A 62 -3.19 6.67 19.50
C LEU A 62 -4.16 7.80 19.81
N THR A 63 -4.06 8.87 19.02
CA THR A 63 -5.06 9.94 19.07
C THR A 63 -6.42 9.42 18.60
N PRO A 64 -7.54 9.98 19.09
CA PRO A 64 -8.87 9.68 18.57
C PRO A 64 -8.98 9.89 17.06
N GLU A 65 -8.27 10.87 16.53
CA GLU A 65 -8.21 11.17 15.10
C GLU A 65 -7.54 10.05 14.31
N CYS A 66 -6.37 9.56 14.73
CA CYS A 66 -5.67 8.46 14.07
C CYS A 66 -6.51 7.17 14.13
N SER A 67 -7.05 6.84 15.31
CA SER A 67 -7.96 5.70 15.50
C SER A 67 -9.19 5.78 14.58
N THR A 68 -9.81 6.96 14.48
CA THR A 68 -10.97 7.19 13.61
C THR A 68 -10.61 7.03 12.13
N GLN A 69 -9.44 7.50 11.70
CA GLN A 69 -9.00 7.36 10.31
C GLN A 69 -8.80 5.88 9.93
N ILE A 70 -8.21 5.08 10.82
CA ILE A 70 -8.03 3.63 10.64
C ILE A 70 -9.40 2.95 10.45
N LEU A 71 -10.35 3.23 11.34
CA LEU A 71 -11.63 2.51 11.40
C LEU A 71 -12.68 3.01 10.40
N LYS A 72 -12.80 4.33 10.20
CA LYS A 72 -13.96 4.96 9.52
C LYS A 72 -13.61 5.72 8.23
N GLY A 73 -12.39 5.60 7.71
CA GLY A 73 -12.04 6.25 6.45
C GLY A 73 -12.71 5.64 5.20
N SER A 74 -12.37 6.17 4.04
CA SER A 74 -12.89 5.73 2.75
C SER A 74 -12.32 4.38 2.30
N GLY A 75 -13.08 3.68 1.45
CA GLY A 75 -12.72 2.41 0.81
C GLY A 75 -12.39 2.58 -0.67
N LEU A 76 -11.49 3.51 -1.00
CA LEU A 76 -10.98 3.70 -2.36
C LEU A 76 -9.53 4.18 -2.33
N ALA A 77 -8.74 3.75 -3.29
CA ALA A 77 -7.42 4.22 -3.68
C ALA A 77 -6.40 4.26 -2.52
N PHE A 78 -5.64 5.35 -2.46
CA PHE A 78 -4.66 5.60 -1.41
C PHE A 78 -5.29 5.57 -0.02
N GLN A 79 -6.50 6.09 0.14
CA GLN A 79 -7.18 6.20 1.42
C GLN A 79 -7.41 4.84 2.05
N GLN A 80 -7.88 3.90 1.25
CA GLN A 80 -8.09 2.53 1.72
C GLN A 80 -6.77 1.81 1.98
N THR A 81 -5.81 1.97 1.08
CA THR A 81 -4.51 1.29 1.17
C THR A 81 -3.70 1.79 2.38
N SER A 82 -3.77 3.09 2.69
CA SER A 82 -3.15 3.67 3.89
C SER A 82 -3.81 3.18 5.18
N ARG A 83 -5.12 2.90 5.17
CA ARG A 83 -5.82 2.29 6.31
C ARG A 83 -5.40 0.85 6.56
N VAL A 84 -5.20 0.04 5.51
CA VAL A 84 -4.65 -1.32 5.66
C VAL A 84 -3.28 -1.26 6.33
N ARG A 85 -2.40 -0.37 5.85
CA ARG A 85 -1.07 -0.16 6.42
C ARG A 85 -1.14 0.25 7.90
N ALA A 86 -1.94 1.26 8.23
CA ALA A 86 -2.07 1.75 9.59
C ALA A 86 -2.69 0.71 10.53
N ALA A 87 -3.71 -0.02 10.08
CA ALA A 87 -4.29 -1.13 10.83
C ALA A 87 -3.27 -2.27 11.07
N GLY A 88 -2.46 -2.61 10.06
CA GLY A 88 -1.42 -3.63 10.19
C GLY A 88 -0.32 -3.23 11.18
N LEU A 89 0.09 -1.96 11.20
CA LEU A 89 1.02 -1.43 12.21
C LEU A 89 0.38 -1.42 13.61
N ALA A 90 -0.88 -0.99 13.72
CA ALA A 90 -1.62 -1.02 14.97
C ALA A 90 -1.77 -2.44 15.53
N TYR A 91 -1.95 -3.43 14.66
CA TYR A 91 -1.98 -4.85 15.03
C TYR A 91 -0.60 -5.33 15.49
N LEU A 92 0.46 -5.00 14.76
CA LEU A 92 1.83 -5.42 15.07
C LEU A 92 2.33 -4.85 16.42
N PHE A 93 1.93 -3.63 16.75
CA PHE A 93 2.36 -2.93 17.96
C PHE A 93 1.30 -2.91 19.08
N ASP A 94 0.20 -3.63 18.89
CA ASP A 94 -0.91 -3.73 19.85
C ASP A 94 -1.44 -2.36 20.33
N CYS A 95 -1.65 -1.44 19.38
CA CYS A 95 -2.02 -0.04 19.66
C CYS A 95 -3.54 0.22 19.73
N MET A 96 -4.36 -0.81 19.60
CA MET A 96 -5.83 -0.68 19.52
C MET A 96 -6.52 -1.85 20.22
N GLU A 97 -6.29 -1.95 21.53
CA GLU A 97 -6.85 -3.02 22.37
C GLU A 97 -8.38 -3.09 22.27
N GLY A 98 -8.93 -4.31 22.32
CA GLY A 98 -10.37 -4.56 22.27
C GLY A 98 -11.00 -4.46 20.87
N LEU A 99 -10.21 -4.18 19.84
CA LEU A 99 -10.66 -4.17 18.45
C LEU A 99 -10.14 -5.37 17.68
N ASP A 100 -11.03 -6.04 16.94
CA ASP A 100 -10.66 -7.10 16.01
C ASP A 100 -10.07 -6.50 14.73
N LEU A 101 -8.79 -6.09 14.83
CA LEU A 101 -8.04 -5.52 13.71
C LEU A 101 -7.85 -6.53 12.57
N ALA A 102 -7.73 -7.83 12.87
CA ALA A 102 -7.60 -8.86 11.85
C ALA A 102 -8.86 -8.90 10.96
N ALA A 103 -10.06 -8.93 11.55
CA ALA A 103 -11.31 -8.86 10.80
C ALA A 103 -11.50 -7.53 10.07
N HIS A 104 -11.01 -6.42 10.64
CA HIS A 104 -11.04 -5.12 9.96
C HIS A 104 -10.13 -5.10 8.73
N ILE A 105 -8.89 -5.57 8.86
CA ILE A 105 -7.93 -5.71 7.77
C ILE A 105 -8.51 -6.63 6.68
N TYR A 106 -9.14 -7.74 7.05
CA TYR A 106 -9.82 -8.64 6.11
C TYR A 106 -10.88 -7.91 5.27
N LYS A 107 -11.77 -7.16 5.91
CA LYS A 107 -12.81 -6.37 5.22
C LYS A 107 -12.19 -5.33 4.28
N LEU A 108 -11.11 -4.68 4.70
CA LEU A 108 -10.39 -3.73 3.84
C LEU A 108 -9.76 -4.45 2.64
N CYS A 109 -9.10 -5.59 2.85
CA CYS A 109 -8.42 -6.32 1.79
C CYS A 109 -9.37 -6.93 0.75
N ILE A 110 -10.60 -7.32 1.13
CA ILE A 110 -11.64 -7.68 0.15
C ILE A 110 -11.92 -6.52 -0.82
N GLN A 111 -12.09 -5.32 -0.28
CA GLN A 111 -12.36 -4.13 -1.09
C GLN A 111 -11.11 -3.73 -1.90
N VAL A 112 -9.91 -3.89 -1.34
CA VAL A 112 -8.65 -3.61 -2.05
C VAL A 112 -8.53 -4.56 -3.23
N TYR A 113 -8.86 -5.84 -3.04
CA TYR A 113 -8.78 -6.84 -4.10
C TYR A 113 -9.68 -6.51 -5.28
N LYS A 114 -10.90 -6.03 -4.99
CA LYS A 114 -11.82 -5.51 -6.02
C LYS A 114 -11.20 -4.35 -6.81
N GLU A 115 -10.56 -3.42 -6.11
CA GLU A 115 -9.88 -2.28 -6.71
C GLU A 115 -8.68 -2.70 -7.56
N THR A 116 -7.81 -3.57 -7.05
CA THR A 116 -6.65 -4.11 -7.76
C THR A 116 -7.06 -4.83 -9.05
N LYS A 117 -8.15 -5.59 -9.03
CA LYS A 117 -8.74 -6.18 -10.25
C LYS A 117 -9.26 -5.14 -11.24
N SER A 118 -9.72 -3.99 -10.74
CA SER A 118 -10.19 -2.89 -11.60
C SER A 118 -9.02 -2.19 -12.26
N LEU A 119 -7.93 -1.95 -11.52
CA LEU A 119 -6.68 -1.43 -12.08
C LEU A 119 -6.11 -2.36 -13.17
N GLU A 120 -6.17 -3.68 -12.94
CA GLU A 120 -5.84 -4.67 -13.97
C GLU A 120 -6.74 -4.53 -15.21
N ALA A 121 -8.05 -4.44 -15.02
CA ALA A 121 -9.02 -4.33 -16.12
C ALA A 121 -8.87 -3.04 -16.94
N TRP A 122 -8.34 -1.98 -16.34
CA TRP A 122 -8.01 -0.72 -17.01
C TRP A 122 -6.56 -0.67 -17.55
N ASP A 123 -5.87 -1.81 -17.62
CA ASP A 123 -4.48 -1.96 -18.05
C ASP A 123 -3.45 -1.14 -17.27
N HIS A 124 -3.69 -0.94 -15.98
CA HIS A 124 -2.80 -0.23 -15.05
C HIS A 124 -2.44 1.17 -15.57
N PRO A 125 -3.42 2.09 -15.62
CA PRO A 125 -3.21 3.44 -16.16
C PRO A 125 -1.99 4.14 -15.52
N PRO A 126 -1.33 5.05 -16.24
CA PRO A 126 -0.18 5.79 -15.71
C PRO A 126 -0.50 6.38 -14.33
N GLY A 127 0.45 6.34 -13.40
CA GLY A 127 0.24 6.84 -12.04
C GLY A 127 -0.60 5.93 -11.14
N THR A 128 -0.80 4.67 -11.49
CA THR A 128 -1.49 3.68 -10.63
C THR A 128 -0.61 2.49 -10.25
N ARG A 129 0.57 2.33 -10.86
CA ARG A 129 1.45 1.18 -10.66
C ARG A 129 1.90 1.08 -9.20
N THR A 130 2.22 2.22 -8.59
CA THR A 130 2.62 2.29 -7.19
C THR A 130 1.49 1.85 -6.26
N LEU A 131 0.26 2.30 -6.53
CA LEU A 131 -0.93 1.92 -5.76
C LEU A 131 -1.18 0.41 -5.90
N PHE A 132 -1.12 -0.12 -7.12
CA PHE A 132 -1.29 -1.55 -7.40
C PHE A 132 -0.30 -2.41 -6.60
N MET A 133 0.99 -2.03 -6.60
CA MET A 133 2.02 -2.73 -5.81
C MET A 133 1.84 -2.56 -4.30
N GLN A 134 1.41 -1.38 -3.82
CA GLN A 134 1.06 -1.19 -2.40
C GLN A 134 -0.06 -2.13 -1.96
N GLN A 135 -1.12 -2.23 -2.77
CA GLN A 135 -2.26 -3.08 -2.50
C GLN A 135 -1.87 -4.57 -2.41
N ILE A 136 -1.05 -5.03 -3.36
CA ILE A 136 -0.49 -6.39 -3.33
C ILE A 136 0.33 -6.60 -2.07
N LEU A 137 1.35 -5.76 -1.83
CA LEU A 137 2.23 -5.91 -0.67
C LEU A 137 1.44 -5.92 0.64
N TYR A 138 0.60 -4.91 0.88
CA TYR A 138 -0.06 -4.76 2.17
C TYR A 138 -1.11 -5.82 2.45
N CYS A 139 -1.81 -6.35 1.45
CA CYS A 139 -2.77 -7.43 1.70
C CYS A 139 -2.13 -8.82 1.64
N ALA A 140 -1.21 -9.08 0.71
CA ALA A 140 -0.53 -10.38 0.65
C ALA A 140 0.32 -10.66 1.90
N SER A 141 0.93 -9.62 2.50
CA SER A 141 1.68 -9.75 3.76
C SER A 141 0.79 -10.07 4.98
N GLN A 142 -0.53 -9.91 4.88
CA GLN A 142 -1.49 -10.29 5.90
C GLN A 142 -2.06 -11.70 5.66
N GLY A 143 -1.49 -12.46 4.72
CA GLY A 143 -1.96 -13.81 4.40
C GLY A 143 -3.12 -13.85 3.40
N TYR A 144 -3.32 -12.82 2.56
CA TYR A 144 -4.32 -12.86 1.48
C TYR A 144 -3.70 -13.29 0.16
N GLY A 145 -3.64 -14.62 -0.04
CA GLY A 145 -2.96 -15.26 -1.17
C GLY A 145 -3.48 -14.88 -2.56
N GLU A 146 -4.70 -14.36 -2.72
CA GLU A 146 -5.24 -14.04 -4.04
C GLU A 146 -4.60 -12.83 -4.71
N PHE A 147 -3.82 -12.05 -3.96
CA PHE A 147 -2.93 -11.02 -4.49
C PHE A 147 -1.65 -11.60 -5.12
N ILE A 148 -1.32 -12.85 -4.81
CA ILE A 148 -0.09 -13.55 -5.24
C ILE A 148 -0.34 -14.24 -6.58
N LYS A 149 -0.50 -13.44 -7.64
CA LYS A 149 -0.77 -13.96 -9.00
C LYS A 149 0.46 -13.91 -9.91
N PRO A 150 0.85 -15.00 -10.57
CA PRO A 150 1.98 -14.98 -11.52
C PRO A 150 1.83 -13.90 -12.60
N ARG A 151 0.62 -13.71 -13.15
CA ARG A 151 0.33 -12.64 -14.12
C ARG A 151 0.57 -11.23 -13.58
N TRP A 152 0.28 -10.98 -12.30
CA TRP A 152 0.49 -9.66 -11.68
C TRP A 152 1.97 -9.44 -11.40
N MET A 153 2.70 -10.47 -10.99
CA MET A 153 4.14 -10.36 -10.78
C MET A 153 4.92 -10.19 -12.07
N ASN A 154 4.54 -10.90 -13.14
CA ASN A 154 5.12 -10.69 -14.47
C ASN A 154 4.87 -9.26 -14.96
N ARG A 155 3.69 -8.70 -14.66
CA ARG A 155 3.38 -7.30 -14.99
C ARG A 155 4.24 -6.32 -14.19
N ILE A 156 4.45 -6.58 -12.90
CA ILE A 156 5.37 -5.78 -12.05
C ILE A 156 6.78 -5.85 -12.63
N LEU A 157 7.34 -7.05 -12.89
CA LEU A 157 8.68 -7.21 -13.45
C LEU A 157 8.86 -6.44 -14.78
N ALA A 158 7.82 -6.39 -15.63
CA ALA A 158 7.85 -5.64 -16.88
C ALA A 158 7.87 -4.11 -16.70
N TRP A 159 7.59 -3.59 -15.50
CA TRP A 159 7.70 -2.16 -15.18
C TRP A 159 9.06 -1.73 -14.66
N GLN A 160 10.01 -2.66 -14.52
CA GLN A 160 11.35 -2.36 -14.08
C GLN A 160 12.08 -1.49 -15.11
N GLU A 161 12.69 -0.41 -14.65
CA GLU A 161 13.58 0.43 -15.45
C GLU A 161 14.89 -0.33 -15.75
N PRO A 162 15.65 0.02 -16.81
CA PRO A 162 16.90 -0.66 -17.15
C PRO A 162 17.95 -0.74 -16.02
N LYS A 163 17.93 0.22 -15.08
CA LYS A 163 18.79 0.23 -13.88
C LYS A 163 18.31 -0.69 -12.75
N GLY A 164 17.21 -1.42 -12.95
CA GLY A 164 16.63 -2.32 -11.94
C GLY A 164 15.66 -1.64 -10.95
N CYS A 165 15.50 -0.32 -11.02
CA CYS A 165 14.60 0.44 -10.16
C CYS A 165 13.19 0.53 -10.77
N TYR A 166 12.24 1.15 -10.04
CA TYR A 166 10.88 1.36 -10.52
C TYR A 166 10.48 2.83 -10.46
N SER A 167 9.62 3.21 -11.41
CA SER A 167 9.03 4.53 -11.54
C SER A 167 7.52 4.42 -11.77
N ASP A 168 6.80 5.50 -11.49
CA ASP A 168 5.39 5.63 -11.83
C ASP A 168 5.14 7.06 -12.28
N ASP A 169 4.37 7.22 -13.35
CA ASP A 169 4.13 8.52 -13.95
C ASP A 169 3.39 9.42 -12.95
N ARG A 170 4.07 10.50 -12.55
CA ARG A 170 3.59 11.35 -11.44
C ARG A 170 2.29 12.08 -11.76
N GLN A 171 1.94 12.27 -13.04
CA GLN A 171 0.85 13.17 -13.41
C GLN A 171 -0.56 12.68 -13.03
N PRO A 172 -0.87 11.37 -13.05
CA PRO A 172 -2.13 10.86 -12.49
C PRO A 172 -2.02 10.46 -11.00
N PHE A 173 -0.84 10.03 -10.52
CA PHE A 173 -0.63 9.63 -9.12
C PHE A 173 -0.70 10.81 -8.14
N LEU A 174 -0.22 12.00 -8.52
CA LEU A 174 -0.33 13.23 -7.70
C LEU A 174 -1.80 13.60 -7.42
N LYS A 175 -2.69 13.30 -8.39
CA LYS A 175 -4.15 13.49 -8.26
C LYS A 175 -4.81 12.40 -7.41
N LEU A 176 -4.29 11.17 -7.44
CA LEU A 176 -4.83 10.02 -6.71
C LEU A 176 -4.32 9.91 -5.26
N THR A 177 -3.15 10.50 -4.96
CA THR A 177 -2.51 10.48 -3.64
C THR A 177 -2.60 11.80 -2.87
N GLY A 178 -3.38 12.76 -3.36
CA GLY A 178 -3.66 14.01 -2.64
C GLY A 178 -2.42 14.91 -2.45
N PHE A 179 -1.43 14.83 -3.34
CA PHE A 179 -0.23 15.70 -3.26
C PHE A 179 -0.54 17.14 -3.72
N ILE A 180 -1.67 17.36 -4.38
CA ILE A 180 -2.18 18.69 -4.73
C ILE A 180 -3.53 18.86 -4.04
N GLY A 181 -3.52 19.51 -2.88
CA GLY A 181 -4.75 20.05 -2.30
C GLY A 181 -5.31 21.15 -3.21
N PRO A 182 -6.62 21.45 -3.18
CA PRO A 182 -7.24 22.49 -4.00
C PRO A 182 -6.77 23.94 -3.73
N ALA A 183 -5.78 24.18 -2.85
CA ALA A 183 -5.57 25.50 -2.23
C ALA A 183 -4.13 26.04 -2.20
N SER A 184 -3.15 25.44 -2.88
CA SER A 184 -1.84 26.08 -2.98
C SER A 184 -1.14 25.73 -4.29
N ALA A 185 -1.21 26.66 -5.25
CA ALA A 185 -0.22 26.66 -6.32
C ALA A 185 1.17 26.74 -5.67
N PRO A 186 2.11 25.83 -5.98
CA PRO A 186 3.44 25.88 -5.41
C PRO A 186 4.07 27.23 -5.77
N THR A 187 4.68 27.87 -4.77
CA THR A 187 5.39 29.12 -4.95
C THR A 187 6.52 28.94 -5.98
N PRO A 188 6.99 30.01 -6.63
CA PRO A 188 8.07 29.90 -7.62
C PRO A 188 9.32 29.20 -7.07
N LYS A 189 9.66 29.41 -5.79
CA LYS A 189 10.78 28.74 -5.10
C LYS A 189 10.56 27.24 -4.91
N GLU A 190 9.38 26.82 -4.45
CA GLU A 190 9.05 25.40 -4.29
C GLU A 190 9.03 24.69 -5.66
N ARG A 191 8.58 25.38 -6.71
CA ARG A 191 8.59 24.86 -8.08
C ARG A 191 10.01 24.71 -8.62
N GLU A 192 10.90 25.63 -8.30
CA GLU A 192 12.32 25.60 -8.69
C GLU A 192 13.09 24.50 -7.94
N GLU A 193 12.82 24.34 -6.64
CA GLU A 193 13.42 23.28 -5.82
C GLU A 193 12.91 21.90 -6.25
N GLU A 194 11.60 21.76 -6.49
CA GLU A 194 11.02 20.54 -7.06
C GLU A 194 11.58 20.24 -8.45
N TYR A 195 11.81 21.27 -9.29
CA TYR A 195 12.45 21.13 -10.59
C TYR A 195 13.91 20.71 -10.48
N ARG A 196 14.67 21.23 -9.51
CA ARG A 196 16.07 20.83 -9.27
C ARG A 196 16.16 19.40 -8.75
N VAL A 197 15.28 18.99 -7.83
CA VAL A 197 15.18 17.60 -7.35
C VAL A 197 14.75 16.66 -8.48
N LYS A 198 13.79 17.08 -9.32
CA LYS A 198 13.38 16.33 -10.54
C LYS A 198 14.53 16.18 -11.53
N LYS A 199 15.28 17.26 -11.80
CA LYS A 199 16.42 17.26 -12.72
C LYS A 199 17.58 16.40 -12.22
N ALA A 200 17.83 16.37 -10.92
CA ALA A 200 18.80 15.48 -10.29
C ALA A 200 18.37 14.00 -10.35
N ALA A 201 17.06 13.73 -10.32
CA ALA A 201 16.50 12.38 -10.47
C ALA A 201 16.42 11.89 -11.93
N THR A 202 16.44 12.79 -12.92
CA THR A 202 16.48 12.48 -14.35
C THR A 202 17.91 12.47 -14.91
N SER A 203 18.85 11.81 -14.24
CA SER A 203 20.17 11.55 -14.81
C SER A 203 20.15 10.29 -15.67
N GLU A 204 21.00 10.27 -16.70
CA GLU A 204 21.09 9.27 -17.78
C GLU A 204 20.74 7.84 -17.31
N GLY A 205 19.49 7.42 -17.55
CA GLY A 205 19.01 6.05 -17.32
C GLY A 205 17.80 5.86 -16.40
N GLY A 206 16.79 6.73 -16.48
CA GLY A 206 15.42 6.44 -16.00
C GLY A 206 14.96 7.22 -14.75
N ALA A 207 13.65 7.25 -14.52
CA ALA A 207 13.01 8.09 -13.49
C ALA A 207 12.79 7.33 -12.16
N CYS A 208 13.84 6.83 -11.52
CA CYS A 208 13.69 6.02 -10.30
C CYS A 208 12.93 6.75 -9.17
N ASN A 209 12.03 6.03 -8.49
CA ASN A 209 11.32 6.49 -7.30
C ASN A 209 11.49 5.48 -6.15
N SER A 210 11.92 5.97 -4.98
CA SER A 210 12.21 5.12 -3.82
C SER A 210 10.99 4.37 -3.31
N LEU A 211 9.85 5.06 -3.14
CA LEU A 211 8.59 4.43 -2.72
C LEU A 211 8.15 3.36 -3.72
N THR A 212 8.14 3.69 -5.01
CA THR A 212 7.71 2.77 -6.07
C THR A 212 8.59 1.52 -6.10
N SER A 213 9.91 1.71 -5.99
CA SER A 213 10.89 0.62 -5.95
C SER A 213 10.72 -0.25 -4.70
N ALA A 214 10.45 0.37 -3.53
CA ALA A 214 10.19 -0.38 -2.29
C ALA A 214 8.90 -1.21 -2.38
N MET A 215 7.85 -0.69 -3.02
CA MET A 215 6.58 -1.41 -3.20
C MET A 215 6.72 -2.57 -4.19
N ALA A 216 7.49 -2.38 -5.26
CA ALA A 216 7.84 -3.45 -6.19
C ALA A 216 8.64 -4.54 -5.48
N LEU A 217 9.70 -4.17 -4.76
CA LEU A 217 10.53 -5.10 -3.98
C LEU A 217 9.69 -5.88 -2.99
N GLY A 218 8.88 -5.20 -2.16
CA GLY A 218 8.02 -5.88 -1.19
C GLY A 218 7.05 -6.86 -1.84
N SER A 219 6.38 -6.46 -2.93
CA SER A 219 5.44 -7.33 -3.64
C SER A 219 6.13 -8.59 -4.19
N LEU A 220 7.31 -8.42 -4.80
CA LEU A 220 8.10 -9.53 -5.34
C LEU A 220 8.67 -10.44 -4.24
N VAL A 221 9.10 -9.87 -3.11
CA VAL A 221 9.58 -10.66 -1.95
C VAL A 221 8.46 -11.53 -1.40
N ILE A 222 7.24 -11.01 -1.26
CA ILE A 222 6.09 -11.82 -0.82
C ILE A 222 5.77 -12.92 -1.84
N TYR A 223 5.89 -12.66 -3.13
CA TYR A 223 5.71 -13.68 -4.17
C TYR A 223 6.76 -14.79 -4.09
N VAL A 224 8.05 -14.43 -3.97
CA VAL A 224 9.13 -15.41 -3.81
C VAL A 224 8.94 -16.24 -2.54
N ARG A 225 8.57 -15.60 -1.43
CA ARG A 225 8.24 -16.29 -0.18
C ARG A 225 7.12 -17.31 -0.39
N ALA A 226 6.04 -16.94 -1.06
CA ALA A 226 4.95 -17.86 -1.35
C ALA A 226 5.39 -19.05 -2.22
N LEU A 227 6.22 -18.82 -3.24
CA LEU A 227 6.78 -19.92 -4.04
C LEU A 227 7.60 -20.89 -3.17
N LEU A 228 8.47 -20.36 -2.30
CA LEU A 228 9.31 -21.19 -1.43
C LEU A 228 8.50 -21.94 -0.36
N GLU A 229 7.51 -21.28 0.26
CA GLU A 229 6.67 -21.90 1.29
C GLU A 229 5.72 -22.96 0.71
N THR A 230 5.19 -22.73 -0.48
CA THR A 230 4.34 -23.73 -1.17
C THR A 230 5.15 -24.92 -1.70
N ASP A 231 6.38 -24.70 -2.19
CA ASP A 231 7.27 -25.78 -2.64
C ASP A 231 7.79 -26.62 -1.46
N GLN A 232 8.06 -26.00 -0.31
CA GLN A 232 8.37 -26.73 0.93
C GLN A 232 7.20 -27.59 1.42
N ALA A 233 5.95 -27.15 1.26
CA ALA A 233 4.78 -27.97 1.59
C ALA A 233 4.74 -29.28 0.79
N PHE A 234 5.18 -29.27 -0.48
CA PHE A 234 5.30 -30.49 -1.29
C PHE A 234 6.44 -31.41 -0.84
N GLN A 235 7.52 -30.90 -0.25
CA GLN A 235 8.63 -31.74 0.24
C GLN A 235 8.29 -32.50 1.53
N TYR A 236 7.43 -31.96 2.39
CA TYR A 236 7.01 -32.64 3.63
C TYR A 236 5.98 -33.76 3.38
N ASP A 237 5.14 -33.64 2.35
CA ASP A 237 4.16 -34.68 1.98
C ASP A 237 4.79 -35.89 1.25
N VAL A 238 6.03 -35.79 0.76
CA VAL A 238 6.74 -36.90 0.10
C VAL A 238 7.60 -37.71 1.08
N LEU A 239 7.79 -37.21 2.31
CA LEU A 239 8.61 -37.85 3.35
C LEU A 239 7.79 -38.32 4.57
N SER A 240 6.46 -38.43 4.44
CA SER A 240 5.57 -39.02 5.46
C SER A 240 4.90 -40.32 4.99
#